data_AF-A0A672NT17-F1
#
_entry.id   AF-A0A672NT17-F1
#
_cell.length_a   1.000
_cell.length_b   1.000
_cell.length_c   1.000
_cell.angle_alpha   90.00
_cell.angle_beta   90.00
_cell.angle_gamma   90.00
#
_symmetry.space_group_name_H-M   'P 1'
#
loop_
_entity.id
_entity.type
_entity.pdbx_description
1 polymer ?
#
loop_
_entity_poly.entity_id
_entity_poly.type
_entity_poly.pdbx_seq_one_letter_code
_entity_poly.pdbx_strand_id
1 'polypeptide(L)'
;MTFVSYYEILAEIGQGAYGKVFKARERRGQQRFIAVKRLNIPEEPESGIPQFVIREVALLRKIEHFNHPNIVKLLNVSAGWQNEKFDLTLVFEYIDQDLTTFLSKVSEKGLARDKIKDVMRQLLSGLDFLHTNTVIHRDLKPDNLLVSSRGEVKIADFGLARIYTYHIALTPCRSCCSPVTCLQWICGVLGASLQSSFC
;
A
#
# COMPACT_ATOMS: atom_id res chain seq x y z
N MET A 1 -10.99 -24.39 6.81
CA MET A 1 -9.98 -24.69 5.76
C MET A 1 -8.81 -23.75 5.95
N THR A 2 -7.57 -24.25 5.89
CA THR A 2 -6.36 -23.49 6.26
C THR A 2 -5.82 -22.66 5.08
N PHE A 3 -5.16 -21.54 5.36
CA PHE A 3 -4.54 -20.65 4.35
C PHE A 3 -3.69 -21.39 3.30
N VAL A 4 -2.94 -22.40 3.75
CA VAL A 4 -2.05 -23.25 2.93
C VAL A 4 -2.80 -24.07 1.88
N SER A 5 -4.08 -24.37 2.10
CA SER A 5 -4.90 -25.10 1.14
C SER A 5 -5.32 -24.26 -0.08
N TYR A 6 -5.29 -22.93 0.05
CA TYR A 6 -5.69 -21.99 -1.01
C TYR A 6 -4.51 -21.34 -1.72
N TYR A 7 -3.37 -21.16 -1.05
CA TYR A 7 -2.24 -20.40 -1.58
C TYR A 7 -0.93 -21.17 -1.46
N GLU A 8 -0.10 -21.05 -2.50
CA GLU A 8 1.26 -21.56 -2.56
C GLU A 8 2.22 -20.37 -2.41
N ILE A 9 2.97 -20.30 -1.31
CA ILE A 9 4.00 -19.28 -1.13
C ILE A 9 5.17 -19.59 -2.07
N LEU A 10 5.60 -18.58 -2.83
CA LEU A 10 6.67 -18.71 -3.83
C LEU A 10 7.98 -18.07 -3.38
N ALA A 11 7.91 -16.82 -2.89
CA ALA A 11 9.08 -16.07 -2.46
C ALA A 11 8.71 -14.98 -1.45
N GLU A 12 9.63 -14.66 -0.54
CA GLU A 12 9.57 -13.43 0.25
C GLU A 12 9.95 -12.26 -0.67
N ILE A 13 9.10 -11.23 -0.73
CA ILE A 13 9.29 -10.06 -1.63
C ILE A 13 9.48 -8.75 -0.85
N GLY A 14 9.33 -8.78 0.47
CA GLY A 14 9.57 -7.60 1.29
C GLY A 14 9.37 -7.86 2.77
N GLN A 15 9.95 -6.98 3.57
CA GLN A 15 9.74 -6.91 5.02
C GLN A 15 9.25 -5.51 5.36
N GLY A 16 8.03 -5.43 5.86
CA GLY A 16 7.47 -4.20 6.40
C GLY A 16 7.71 -4.10 7.91
N ALA A 17 7.36 -2.95 8.49
CA ALA A 17 7.51 -2.71 9.93
C ALA A 17 6.76 -3.72 10.82
N TYR A 18 5.68 -4.32 10.29
CA TYR A 18 4.78 -5.21 11.05
C TYR A 18 4.86 -6.67 10.61
N GLY A 19 5.74 -7.02 9.68
CA GLY A 19 5.90 -8.40 9.24
C GLY A 19 6.36 -8.55 7.79
N LYS A 20 6.16 -9.75 7.25
CA LYS A 20 6.74 -10.17 5.97
C LYS A 20 5.70 -10.19 4.87
N VAL A 21 6.13 -9.83 3.66
CA VAL A 21 5.34 -9.87 2.44
C VAL A 21 5.88 -10.96 1.53
N PHE A 22 5.00 -11.84 1.09
CA PHE A 22 5.33 -12.96 0.20
C PHE A 22 4.58 -12.85 -1.11
N LYS A 23 5.25 -13.16 -2.21
CA LYS A 23 4.58 -13.52 -3.46
C LYS A 23 4.06 -14.94 -3.32
N ALA A 24 2.80 -15.14 -3.68
CA ALA A 24 2.17 -16.44 -3.68
C ALA A 24 1.32 -16.64 -4.94
N ARG A 25 0.88 -17.88 -5.15
CA ARG A 25 -0.02 -18.27 -6.23
C ARG A 25 -1.26 -18.94 -5.67
N GLU A 26 -2.42 -18.61 -6.21
CA GLU A 26 -3.66 -19.31 -5.87
C GLU A 26 -3.59 -20.78 -6.36
N ARG A 27 -3.86 -21.74 -5.47
CA ARG A 27 -3.85 -23.18 -5.80
C ARG A 27 -5.09 -23.62 -6.57
N ARG A 28 -6.21 -22.90 -6.39
CA ARG A 28 -7.52 -23.21 -6.98
C ARG A 28 -8.01 -22.01 -7.80
N GLY A 29 -8.77 -22.24 -8.86
CA GLY A 29 -9.31 -21.18 -9.70
C GLY A 29 -8.29 -20.68 -10.74
N GLN A 30 -8.10 -19.36 -10.80
CA GLN A 30 -7.36 -18.69 -11.90
C GLN A 30 -5.83 -18.83 -11.83
N GLN A 31 -5.29 -19.38 -10.73
CA GLN A 31 -3.85 -19.53 -10.51
C GLN A 31 -3.06 -18.22 -10.64
N ARG A 32 -3.70 -17.09 -10.30
CA ARG A 32 -3.07 -15.77 -10.34
C ARG A 32 -2.03 -15.60 -9.23
N PHE A 33 -1.07 -14.71 -9.48
CA PHE A 33 -0.16 -14.24 -8.44
C PHE A 33 -0.90 -13.29 -7.48
N ILE A 34 -0.54 -13.40 -6.21
CA ILE A 34 -1.06 -12.58 -5.11
C ILE A 34 0.09 -12.15 -4.19
N ALA A 35 -0.13 -11.08 -3.44
CA ALA A 35 0.77 -10.64 -2.37
C ALA A 35 0.16 -11.00 -1.02
N VAL A 36 0.94 -11.67 -0.16
CA VAL A 36 0.53 -12.15 1.15
C VAL A 36 1.32 -11.42 2.21
N LYS A 37 0.67 -10.55 2.97
CA LYS A 37 1.28 -9.84 4.11
C LYS A 37 0.92 -10.57 5.40
N ARG A 38 1.91 -11.20 6.03
CA ARG A 38 1.77 -11.82 7.36
C ARG A 38 2.23 -10.84 8.42
N LEU A 39 1.38 -10.54 9.38
CA LEU A 39 1.70 -9.62 10.47
C LEU A 39 2.18 -10.40 11.69
N ASN A 40 3.30 -9.97 12.26
CA ASN A 40 3.80 -10.46 13.53
C ASN A 40 3.24 -9.58 14.64
N ILE A 41 2.17 -10.04 15.27
CA ILE A 41 1.53 -9.31 16.36
C ILE A 41 2.05 -9.86 17.68
N PRO A 42 2.59 -9.01 18.57
CA PRO A 42 3.11 -9.47 19.86
C PRO A 42 2.01 -10.16 20.68
N GLU A 43 2.44 -11.15 21.46
CA GLU A 43 1.60 -12.08 22.18
C GLU A 43 0.83 -11.38 23.32
N GLU A 44 -0.50 -11.38 23.23
CA GLU A 44 -1.39 -11.19 24.39
C GLU A 44 -2.58 -12.17 24.27
N PRO A 45 -2.39 -13.45 24.63
CA PRO A 45 -3.41 -14.50 24.46
C PRO A 45 -4.72 -14.21 25.20
N GLU A 46 -4.64 -13.49 26.33
CA GLU A 46 -5.78 -13.26 27.22
C GLU A 46 -6.69 -12.11 26.77
N SER A 47 -6.22 -11.20 25.90
CA SER A 47 -6.96 -10.00 25.49
C SER A 47 -7.75 -10.16 24.17
N GLY A 48 -7.66 -11.33 23.54
CA GLY A 48 -8.33 -11.61 22.26
C GLY A 48 -7.65 -10.91 21.08
N ILE A 49 -8.39 -10.58 20.02
CA ILE A 49 -7.83 -9.87 18.86
C ILE A 49 -7.59 -8.40 19.25
N PRO A 50 -6.37 -7.85 19.08
CA PRO A 50 -6.11 -6.45 19.42
C PRO A 50 -7.04 -5.50 18.65
N GLN A 51 -7.58 -4.49 19.34
CA GLN A 51 -8.57 -3.58 18.74
C GLN A 51 -8.04 -2.82 17.50
N PHE A 52 -6.74 -2.54 17.45
CA PHE A 52 -6.14 -1.86 16.31
C PHE A 52 -6.24 -2.73 15.04
N VAL A 53 -6.07 -4.05 15.16
CA VAL A 53 -6.21 -5.01 14.05
C VAL A 53 -7.62 -4.98 13.49
N ILE A 54 -8.62 -5.02 14.36
CA ILE A 54 -10.04 -4.99 13.95
C ILE A 54 -10.32 -3.71 13.16
N ARG A 55 -9.86 -2.57 13.66
CA ARG A 55 -10.04 -1.27 13.00
C ARG A 55 -9.34 -1.20 11.64
N GLU A 56 -8.11 -1.71 11.55
CA GLU A 56 -7.34 -1.72 10.30
C GLU A 56 -7.98 -2.63 9.25
N VAL A 57 -8.35 -3.86 9.62
CA VAL A 57 -9.03 -4.78 8.72
C VAL A 57 -10.37 -4.20 8.25
N ALA A 58 -11.15 -3.60 9.16
CA ALA A 58 -12.42 -2.97 8.80
C ALA A 58 -12.22 -1.79 7.83
N LEU A 59 -11.19 -0.98 8.02
CA LEU A 59 -10.85 0.10 7.10
C LEU A 59 -10.46 -0.42 5.71
N LEU A 60 -9.57 -1.40 5.66
CA LEU A 60 -9.13 -2.00 4.40
C LEU A 60 -10.30 -2.60 3.63
N ARG A 61 -11.24 -3.27 4.33
CA ARG A 61 -12.48 -3.79 3.73
C ARG A 61 -13.42 -2.68 3.24
N LYS A 62 -13.57 -1.59 4.00
CA LYS A 62 -14.34 -0.42 3.57
C LYS A 62 -13.75 0.18 2.30
N ILE A 63 -12.43 0.33 2.23
CA ILE A 63 -11.75 0.90 1.07
C ILE A 63 -11.84 -0.03 -0.15
N GLU A 64 -11.68 -1.33 0.06
CA GLU A 64 -11.81 -2.33 -1.00
C GLU A 64 -13.21 -2.33 -1.64
N HIS A 65 -14.27 -2.11 -0.85
CA HIS A 65 -15.64 -2.04 -1.35
C HIS A 65 -15.83 -1.04 -2.50
N PHE A 66 -15.08 0.07 -2.50
CA PHE A 66 -15.17 1.08 -3.57
C PHE A 66 -14.41 0.68 -4.84
N ASN A 67 -13.54 -0.34 -4.78
CA ASN A 67 -12.85 -0.92 -5.93
C ASN A 67 -12.12 0.13 -6.82
N HIS A 68 -11.48 1.12 -6.18
CA HIS A 68 -10.81 2.20 -6.89
C HIS A 68 -9.58 1.69 -7.68
N PRO A 69 -9.39 2.08 -8.97
CA PRO A 69 -8.33 1.52 -9.81
C PRO A 69 -6.91 1.80 -9.30
N ASN A 70 -6.70 2.95 -8.66
CA ASN A 70 -5.39 3.39 -8.17
C ASN A 70 -5.11 3.02 -6.69
N ILE A 71 -5.88 2.09 -6.13
CA ILE A 71 -5.64 1.53 -4.79
C ILE A 71 -5.44 0.02 -4.93
N VAL A 72 -4.50 -0.54 -4.17
CA VAL A 72 -4.29 -2.00 -4.13
C VAL A 72 -5.50 -2.69 -3.49
N LYS A 73 -5.98 -3.75 -4.14
CA LYS A 73 -7.16 -4.51 -3.69
C LYS A 73 -6.81 -5.51 -2.60
N LEU A 74 -7.58 -5.49 -1.52
CA LEU A 74 -7.58 -6.54 -0.50
C LEU A 74 -8.50 -7.69 -0.95
N LEU A 75 -7.93 -8.80 -1.36
CA LEU A 75 -8.68 -9.96 -1.84
C LEU A 75 -9.23 -10.81 -0.70
N ASN A 76 -8.44 -11.01 0.36
CA ASN A 76 -8.84 -11.87 1.46
C ASN A 76 -8.15 -11.49 2.78
N VAL A 77 -8.73 -11.91 3.90
CA VAL A 77 -8.20 -11.73 5.25
C VAL A 77 -8.38 -13.05 5.99
N SER A 78 -7.31 -13.51 6.62
CA SER A 78 -7.32 -14.64 7.55
C SER A 78 -6.81 -14.14 8.89
N ALA A 79 -7.62 -14.30 9.94
CA ALA A 79 -7.26 -13.95 11.29
C ALA A 79 -7.63 -15.13 12.20
N GLY A 80 -6.71 -15.57 13.04
CA GLY A 80 -6.97 -16.67 13.95
C GLY A 80 -5.81 -16.97 14.86
N TRP A 81 -6.02 -17.91 15.77
CA TRP A 81 -4.98 -18.38 16.68
C TRP A 81 -4.36 -19.67 16.13
N GLN A 82 -3.03 -19.71 16.06
CA GLN A 82 -2.26 -20.89 15.69
C GLN A 82 -1.11 -21.06 16.68
N ASN A 83 -1.06 -22.21 17.36
CA ASN A 83 -0.03 -22.51 18.37
C ASN A 83 0.13 -21.38 19.40
N GLU A 84 -0.99 -20.89 19.95
CA GLU A 84 -1.05 -19.80 20.94
C GLU A 84 -0.58 -18.42 20.44
N LYS A 85 -0.34 -18.28 19.13
CA LYS A 85 0.02 -17.02 18.48
C LYS A 85 -1.11 -16.54 17.60
N PHE A 86 -1.37 -15.24 17.64
CA PHE A 86 -2.31 -14.61 16.74
C PHE A 86 -1.68 -14.46 15.35
N ASP A 87 -2.22 -15.19 14.37
CA ASP A 87 -1.82 -15.11 12.97
C ASP A 87 -2.82 -14.24 12.20
N LEU A 88 -2.34 -13.09 11.72
CA LEU A 88 -3.07 -12.21 10.82
C LEU A 88 -2.37 -12.19 9.46
N THR A 89 -3.11 -12.65 8.45
CA THR A 89 -2.66 -12.66 7.08
C THR A 89 -3.63 -11.87 6.19
N LEU A 90 -3.09 -10.89 5.48
CA LEU A 90 -3.79 -10.09 4.49
C LEU A 90 -3.35 -10.53 3.09
N VAL A 91 -4.32 -10.76 2.20
CA VAL A 91 -4.08 -11.18 0.81
C VAL A 91 -4.48 -10.05 -0.12
N PHE A 92 -3.53 -9.55 -0.90
CA PHE A 92 -3.70 -8.47 -1.84
C PHE A 92 -3.52 -8.94 -3.29
N GLU A 93 -4.03 -8.16 -4.23
CA GLU A 93 -3.61 -8.30 -5.63
C GLU A 93 -2.10 -8.09 -5.75
N TYR A 94 -1.46 -8.86 -6.62
CA TYR A 94 -0.03 -8.70 -6.90
C TYR A 94 0.18 -7.70 -8.03
N ILE A 95 1.07 -6.74 -7.81
CA ILE A 95 1.54 -5.78 -8.81
C ILE A 95 3.04 -5.99 -9.02
N ASP A 96 3.51 -5.87 -10.26
CA ASP A 96 4.80 -6.37 -10.71
C ASP A 96 6.01 -5.80 -9.95
N GLN A 97 5.99 -4.51 -9.63
CA GLN A 97 7.10 -3.79 -9.02
C GLN A 97 6.62 -2.52 -8.31
N ASP A 98 7.43 -2.00 -7.39
CA ASP A 98 7.28 -0.66 -6.82
C ASP A 98 7.87 0.44 -7.74
N LEU A 99 7.56 1.69 -7.43
CA LEU A 99 8.00 2.84 -8.21
C LEU A 99 9.51 3.04 -8.09
N THR A 100 10.14 2.70 -6.96
CA THR A 100 11.60 2.73 -6.79
C THR A 100 12.28 1.85 -7.86
N THR A 101 11.82 0.60 -7.98
CA THR A 101 12.30 -0.41 -8.92
C THR A 101 11.95 -0.06 -10.36
N PHE A 102 10.78 0.56 -10.59
CA PHE A 102 10.43 1.06 -11.90
C PHE A 102 11.36 2.19 -12.35
N LEU A 103 11.67 3.14 -11.46
CA LEU A 103 12.54 4.28 -11.74
C LEU A 103 14.00 3.88 -11.92
N SER A 104 14.49 2.84 -11.23
CA SER A 104 15.87 2.37 -11.38
C SER A 104 16.18 1.75 -12.75
N LYS A 105 15.16 1.34 -13.51
CA LYS A 105 15.28 0.77 -14.86
C LYS A 105 15.25 1.83 -15.97
N VAL A 106 15.04 3.09 -15.60
CA VAL A 106 14.92 4.20 -16.55
C VAL A 106 16.31 4.59 -17.03
N SER A 107 16.44 4.89 -18.33
CA SER A 107 17.68 5.40 -18.89
C SER A 107 18.10 6.72 -18.23
N GLU A 108 19.37 7.11 -18.36
CA GLU A 108 19.88 8.40 -17.86
C GLU A 108 19.08 9.62 -18.32
N LYS A 109 18.35 9.51 -19.44
CA LYS A 109 17.45 10.55 -19.97
C LYS A 109 16.17 10.76 -19.13
N GLY A 110 15.92 9.93 -18.12
CA GLY A 110 14.72 9.99 -17.29
C GLY A 110 13.46 9.48 -17.99
N LEU A 111 12.31 9.63 -17.32
CA LEU A 111 11.00 9.32 -17.90
C LEU A 111 10.60 10.36 -18.94
N ALA A 112 9.89 9.92 -19.99
CA ALA A 112 9.15 10.82 -20.86
C ALA A 112 8.14 11.64 -20.05
N ARG A 113 8.00 12.94 -20.39
CA ARG A 113 7.09 13.87 -19.69
C ARG A 113 5.65 13.36 -19.62
N ASP A 114 5.16 12.72 -20.68
CA ASP A 114 3.81 12.16 -20.71
C ASP A 114 3.65 11.00 -19.73
N LYS A 115 4.70 10.19 -19.53
CA LYS A 115 4.66 9.12 -18.53
C LYS A 115 4.68 9.67 -17.11
N ILE A 116 5.45 10.73 -16.85
CA ILE A 116 5.42 11.44 -15.57
C ILE A 116 4.01 11.95 -15.28
N LYS A 117 3.39 12.64 -16.25
CA LYS A 117 2.01 13.15 -16.12
C LYS A 117 1.01 12.03 -15.84
N ASP A 118 1.11 10.91 -16.53
CA ASP A 118 0.21 9.78 -16.33
C ASP A 118 0.36 9.14 -14.94
N VAL A 119 1.60 8.86 -14.51
CA VAL A 119 1.87 8.35 -13.15
C VAL A 119 1.31 9.30 -12.10
N MET A 120 1.50 10.60 -12.29
CA MET A 120 1.03 11.64 -11.40
C MET A 120 -0.48 11.75 -11.31
N ARG A 121 -1.15 11.71 -12.46
CA ARG A 121 -2.61 11.71 -12.54
C ARG A 121 -3.20 10.51 -11.78
N GLN A 122 -2.62 9.33 -11.95
CA GLN A 122 -3.06 8.11 -11.28
C GLN A 122 -2.81 8.15 -9.76
N LEU A 123 -1.65 8.64 -9.33
CA LEU A 123 -1.35 8.84 -7.90
C LEU A 123 -2.33 9.81 -7.24
N LEU A 124 -2.55 10.98 -7.85
CA LEU A 124 -3.45 11.99 -7.33
C LEU A 124 -4.91 11.49 -7.29
N SER A 125 -5.33 10.72 -8.29
CA SER A 125 -6.62 10.03 -8.32
C SER A 125 -6.79 9.10 -7.10
N GLY A 126 -5.77 8.28 -6.79
CA GLY A 126 -5.79 7.41 -5.61
C GLY A 126 -5.82 8.19 -4.29
N LEU A 127 -5.02 9.26 -4.18
CA LEU A 127 -4.97 10.09 -2.97
C LEU A 127 -6.28 10.85 -2.73
N ASP A 128 -6.86 11.43 -3.77
CA ASP A 128 -8.15 12.11 -3.71
C ASP A 128 -9.25 11.16 -3.22
N PHE A 129 -9.28 9.93 -3.74
CA PHE A 129 -10.17 8.89 -3.27
C PHE A 129 -9.98 8.58 -1.77
N LEU A 130 -8.72 8.40 -1.31
CA LEU A 130 -8.44 8.14 0.10
C LEU A 130 -8.90 9.30 1.00
N HIS A 131 -8.58 10.54 0.62
CA HIS A 131 -8.92 11.72 1.39
C HIS A 131 -10.44 11.96 1.44
N THR A 132 -11.15 11.77 0.33
CA THR A 132 -12.62 11.82 0.27
C THR A 132 -13.26 10.79 1.21
N ASN A 133 -12.58 9.66 1.43
CA ASN A 133 -13.00 8.63 2.36
C ASN A 133 -12.43 8.79 3.78
N THR A 134 -11.89 9.98 4.11
CA THR A 134 -11.30 10.32 5.43
C THR A 134 -10.12 9.45 5.84
N VAL A 135 -9.37 8.96 4.84
CA VAL A 135 -8.19 8.10 5.02
C VAL A 135 -6.93 8.86 4.66
N ILE A 136 -5.99 8.97 5.60
CA ILE A 136 -4.67 9.56 5.35
C ILE A 136 -3.64 8.43 5.29
N HIS A 137 -2.87 8.37 4.21
CA HIS A 137 -1.87 7.31 3.99
C HIS A 137 -0.73 7.33 5.03
N ARG A 138 -0.17 8.52 5.30
CA ARG A 138 0.92 8.82 6.26
C ARG A 138 2.30 8.24 5.96
N ASP A 139 2.42 7.18 5.18
CA ASP A 139 3.72 6.63 4.72
C ASP A 139 3.82 6.63 3.19
N LEU A 140 3.48 7.74 2.55
CA LEU A 140 3.55 7.82 1.09
C LEU A 140 5.02 7.94 0.65
N LYS A 141 5.54 6.89 0.02
CA LYS A 141 6.90 6.81 -0.51
C LYS A 141 6.92 5.95 -1.78
N PRO A 142 7.96 6.00 -2.63
CA PRO A 142 7.97 5.26 -3.90
C PRO A 142 7.86 3.74 -3.72
N ASP A 143 8.35 3.21 -2.61
CA ASP A 143 8.25 1.77 -2.26
C ASP A 143 6.80 1.33 -2.01
N ASN A 144 5.92 2.26 -1.66
CA ASN A 144 4.48 2.03 -1.42
C ASN A 144 3.61 2.39 -2.64
N LEU A 145 4.23 2.77 -3.76
CA LEU A 145 3.55 3.01 -5.03
C LEU A 145 3.90 1.87 -5.98
N LEU A 146 2.91 1.03 -6.30
CA LEU A 146 3.11 -0.11 -7.17
C LEU A 146 2.78 0.24 -8.62
N VAL A 147 3.58 -0.26 -9.56
CA VAL A 147 3.45 -0.03 -10.99
C VAL A 147 3.28 -1.36 -11.70
N SER A 148 2.16 -1.57 -12.38
CA SER A 148 1.94 -2.77 -13.19
C SER A 148 2.71 -2.71 -14.50
N SER A 149 2.95 -3.86 -15.11
CA SER A 149 3.50 -3.97 -16.47
C SER A 149 2.68 -3.24 -17.54
N ARG A 150 1.40 -2.96 -17.26
CA ARG A 150 0.49 -2.17 -18.12
C ARG A 150 0.56 -0.67 -17.84
N GLY A 151 1.37 -0.25 -16.88
CA GLY A 151 1.56 1.15 -16.50
C GLY A 151 0.50 1.69 -15.55
N GLU A 152 -0.26 0.83 -14.89
CA GLU A 152 -1.22 1.24 -13.83
C GLU A 152 -0.45 1.51 -12.55
N VAL A 153 -0.80 2.60 -11.86
CA VAL A 153 -0.22 3.00 -10.58
C VAL A 153 -1.23 2.75 -9.47
N LYS A 154 -0.81 2.02 -8.44
CA LYS A 154 -1.64 1.67 -7.28
C LYS A 154 -0.93 2.04 -5.98
N ILE A 155 -1.65 2.74 -5.11
CA ILE A 155 -1.19 3.04 -3.75
C ILE A 155 -1.36 1.78 -2.91
N ALA A 156 -0.29 1.36 -2.25
CA ALA A 156 -0.23 0.20 -1.37
C ALA A 156 0.26 0.57 0.03
N ASP A 157 0.11 -0.37 0.96
CA ASP A 157 0.56 -0.25 2.35
C ASP A 157 0.00 0.97 3.14
N PHE A 158 -1.29 1.27 2.93
CA PHE A 158 -2.06 2.15 3.81
C PHE A 158 -2.66 1.40 5.01
N GLY A 159 -2.12 0.21 5.34
CA GLY A 159 -2.55 -0.61 6.48
C GLY A 159 -2.34 0.07 7.83
N LEU A 160 -1.56 1.16 7.85
CA LEU A 160 -1.38 2.06 9.00
C LEU A 160 -2.17 3.36 8.85
N ALA A 161 -3.12 3.47 7.93
CA ALA A 161 -3.93 4.68 7.83
C ALA A 161 -4.86 4.75 9.06
N ARG A 162 -4.77 5.84 9.83
CA ARG A 162 -5.70 6.07 10.95
C ARG A 162 -6.96 6.73 10.44
N ILE A 163 -8.11 6.16 10.80
CA ILE A 163 -9.41 6.84 10.68
C ILE A 163 -9.38 8.03 11.63
N TYR A 164 -9.61 9.22 11.10
CA TYR A 164 -9.77 10.42 11.92
C TYR A 164 -11.05 10.27 12.74
N THR A 165 -10.92 10.00 14.04
CA THR A 165 -12.02 10.21 15.00
C THR A 165 -11.72 11.53 15.71
N TYR A 166 -12.74 12.39 15.78
CA TYR A 166 -12.68 13.84 16.08
C TYR A 166 -12.15 14.25 17.47
N HIS A 167 -11.38 13.41 18.16
CA HIS A 167 -10.83 13.72 19.48
C HIS A 167 -9.37 13.29 19.62
N ILE A 168 -8.45 13.96 18.93
CA ILE A 168 -7.08 14.16 19.43
C ILE A 168 -6.70 15.61 19.09
N ALA A 169 -6.25 16.33 20.11
CA ALA A 169 -5.78 17.70 20.06
C ALA A 169 -4.90 17.96 18.84
N LEU A 170 -5.01 19.18 18.32
CA LEU A 170 -4.11 19.80 17.37
C LEU A 170 -2.66 19.65 17.84
N THR A 171 -2.01 18.51 17.54
CA THR A 171 -0.57 18.50 17.44
C THR A 171 -0.28 19.29 16.17
N PRO A 172 0.36 20.46 16.23
CA PRO A 172 0.62 21.26 15.05
C PRO A 172 1.60 20.46 14.19
N CYS A 173 1.07 19.75 13.20
CA CYS A 173 1.86 19.26 12.11
C CYS A 173 2.26 20.50 11.32
N ARG A 174 3.44 21.07 11.60
CA ARG A 174 4.02 22.22 10.88
C ARG A 174 4.36 21.90 9.41
N SER A 175 3.87 20.78 8.90
CA SER A 175 4.02 20.35 7.51
C SER A 175 2.86 19.45 7.09
N CYS A 176 1.62 19.76 7.54
CA CYS A 176 0.45 19.23 6.84
C CYS A 176 0.49 19.75 5.41
N CYS A 177 0.65 18.80 4.49
CA CYS A 177 0.74 19.06 3.08
C CYS A 177 -0.48 19.84 2.61
N SER A 178 -0.28 21.09 2.18
CA SER A 178 -1.13 21.62 1.13
C SER A 178 -0.93 20.76 -0.13
N PRO A 179 -1.85 20.79 -1.12
CA PRO A 179 -1.61 20.15 -2.42
C PRO A 179 -0.21 20.47 -2.99
N VAL A 180 0.31 21.65 -2.66
CA VAL A 180 1.61 22.20 -3.06
C VAL A 180 2.81 21.46 -2.44
N THR A 181 2.70 20.95 -1.22
CA THR A 181 3.80 20.26 -0.51
C THR A 181 3.89 18.79 -0.88
N CYS A 182 2.76 18.16 -1.21
CA CYS A 182 2.75 16.84 -1.85
C CYS A 182 3.35 16.93 -3.28
N LEU A 183 3.01 18.01 -4.02
CA LEU A 183 3.66 18.36 -5.29
C LEU A 183 5.16 18.66 -5.15
N GLN A 184 5.63 19.32 -4.09
CA GLN A 184 7.07 19.55 -3.87
C GLN A 184 7.84 18.25 -3.60
N TRP A 185 7.27 17.31 -2.83
CA TRP A 185 7.89 16.02 -2.60
C TRP A 185 7.91 15.16 -3.88
N ILE A 186 6.82 15.18 -4.64
CA ILE A 186 6.70 14.55 -5.96
C ILE A 186 7.69 15.15 -6.97
N CYS A 187 7.82 16.48 -7.01
CA CYS A 187 8.79 17.17 -7.84
C CYS A 187 10.23 16.92 -7.37
N GLY A 188 10.47 16.64 -6.09
CA GLY A 188 11.80 16.26 -5.58
C GLY A 188 12.20 14.84 -5.98
N VAL A 189 11.27 13.89 -5.94
CA VAL A 189 11.52 12.47 -6.26
C VAL A 189 11.56 12.22 -7.77
N LEU A 190 10.78 12.96 -8.56
CA LEU A 190 10.78 12.85 -10.04
C LEU A 190 11.62 13.94 -10.73
N GLY A 191 12.12 14.94 -10.00
CA GLY A 191 12.76 16.13 -10.55
C GLY A 191 14.29 16.18 -10.46
N ALA A 192 14.97 15.08 -10.14
CA ALA A 192 16.41 14.99 -10.41
C ALA A 192 16.76 15.16 -11.90
N SER A 193 15.77 15.16 -12.80
CA SER A 193 15.93 15.46 -14.24
C SER A 193 15.34 16.81 -14.67
N LEU A 194 14.90 17.68 -13.75
CA LEU A 194 14.21 18.95 -14.07
C LEU A 194 14.92 20.21 -13.57
N GLN A 195 16.19 20.14 -13.19
CA GLN A 195 16.95 21.32 -12.73
C GLN A 195 17.43 22.29 -13.83
N SER A 196 17.07 22.10 -15.11
CA SER A 196 17.58 23.00 -16.18
C SER A 196 16.53 23.85 -16.89
N SER A 197 15.24 23.88 -16.50
CA SER A 197 14.26 24.69 -17.25
C SER A 197 13.05 25.19 -16.44
N PHE A 198 13.30 25.75 -15.26
CA PHE A 198 12.39 26.72 -14.64
C PHE A 198 13.20 27.87 -14.05
N CYS A 199 13.82 28.63 -14.95
CA CYS A 199 14.12 30.05 -14.86
C CYS A 199 13.84 30.63 -16.25
#